data_AF-A0A931EI35-F1
#
_entry.id   AF-A0A931EI35-F1
#
_cell.length_a   1.000
_cell.length_b   1.000
_cell.length_c   1.000
_cell.angle_alpha   90.00
_cell.angle_beta   90.00
_cell.angle_gamma   90.00
#
_symmetry.space_group_name_H-M   'P 1'
#
loop_
_entity.id
_entity.type
_entity.pdbx_description
1 polymer ?
#
loop_
_entity_poly.entity_id
_entity_poly.type
_entity_poly.pdbx_seq_one_letter_code
_entity_poly.pdbx_strand_id
1 'polypeptide(L)'
;MVARTPRKEDQPIRRASRSLDSVQRVGPPEEASAPRLTPEWLASMLIDVTAHLMNAIDKASRLGEPLERIALAAEAGAEARESEEARREITRYRRRRRSLKAAAAIVIAIAVLIPIAIFTHAFDRIYLHRSAYATASGSHVFTLGGVRHEITRDQFSDRLKTVDPEAIRKYWVAIDGKRFPVKQAVAAGLDAQRAAFSSSQAISVLRKLGFDPQATGP
;
A
#
# COMPACT_ATOMS: atom_id res chain seq x y z
N MET A 1 -9.59 -18.74 26.32
CA MET A 1 -9.56 -20.10 26.90
C MET A 1 -8.66 -20.96 26.01
N VAL A 2 -7.43 -21.18 26.46
CA VAL A 2 -6.38 -21.91 25.72
C VAL A 2 -6.11 -23.19 26.51
N ALA A 3 -6.45 -24.34 25.94
CA ALA A 3 -6.20 -25.64 26.55
C ALA A 3 -4.72 -26.02 26.35
N ARG A 4 -3.95 -26.05 27.45
CA ARG A 4 -2.62 -26.67 27.52
C ARG A 4 -2.80 -28.18 27.70
N THR A 5 -2.28 -28.97 26.78
CA THR A 5 -2.11 -30.42 26.96
C THR A 5 -0.91 -30.73 27.86
N PRO A 6 -0.99 -31.74 28.75
CA PRO A 6 0.06 -32.07 29.70
C PRO A 6 1.26 -32.80 29.06
N ARG A 7 2.44 -32.45 29.59
CA ARG A 7 3.77 -32.93 29.26
C ARG A 7 3.94 -34.36 29.79
N LYS A 8 4.22 -35.31 28.88
CA LYS A 8 4.42 -36.73 29.18
C LYS A 8 5.68 -36.93 30.03
N GLU A 9 5.48 -37.58 31.16
CA GLU A 9 6.41 -37.79 32.26
C GLU A 9 7.64 -38.63 31.88
N ASP A 10 8.70 -38.30 32.61
CA ASP A 10 9.94 -39.03 32.83
C ASP A 10 9.73 -40.55 32.97
N GLN A 11 10.34 -41.32 32.07
CA GLN A 11 10.57 -42.74 32.31
C GLN A 11 11.90 -42.92 33.06
N PRO A 12 11.93 -43.64 34.21
CA PRO A 12 13.15 -43.90 34.93
C PRO A 12 14.03 -44.91 34.17
N ILE A 13 15.30 -44.52 33.98
CA ILE A 13 16.38 -45.32 33.42
C ILE A 13 16.55 -46.59 34.27
N ARG A 14 16.19 -47.75 33.70
CA ARG A 14 16.45 -49.08 34.29
C ARG A 14 17.98 -49.29 34.37
N ARG A 15 18.55 -49.12 35.57
CA ARG A 15 19.92 -49.54 35.88
C ARG A 15 19.98 -51.07 35.85
N ALA A 16 20.77 -51.62 34.93
CA ALA A 16 21.15 -53.02 34.95
C ALA A 16 22.15 -53.24 36.10
N SER A 17 21.66 -53.70 37.25
CA SER A 17 22.47 -54.27 38.31
C SER A 17 23.01 -55.63 37.86
N ARG A 18 24.18 -55.64 37.21
CA ARG A 18 24.94 -56.85 36.95
C ARG A 18 25.90 -57.03 38.12
N SER A 19 25.54 -57.95 39.01
CA SER A 19 26.32 -58.39 40.16
C SER A 19 27.72 -58.83 39.73
N LEU A 20 28.71 -58.04 40.15
CA LEU A 20 30.10 -58.44 40.28
C LEU A 20 30.19 -59.35 41.49
N ASP A 21 30.07 -60.67 41.30
CA ASP A 21 30.52 -61.65 42.29
C ASP A 21 30.71 -63.01 41.62
N SER A 22 31.90 -63.17 41.04
CA SER A 22 32.50 -64.48 40.83
C SER A 22 34.02 -64.30 40.94
N VAL A 23 34.48 -64.17 42.18
CA VAL A 23 35.89 -64.34 42.55
C VAL A 23 36.22 -65.81 42.32
N GLN A 24 36.63 -66.13 41.09
CA GLN A 24 37.16 -67.43 40.75
C GLN A 24 38.63 -67.46 41.16
N ARG A 25 38.93 -68.30 42.16
CA ARG A 25 40.28 -68.57 42.67
C ARG A 25 41.21 -68.96 41.51
N VAL A 26 42.21 -68.12 41.28
CA VAL A 26 43.33 -68.40 40.37
C VAL A 26 44.34 -69.23 41.16
N GLY A 27 44.52 -70.49 40.78
CA GLY A 27 45.67 -71.32 41.17
C GLY A 27 46.96 -70.83 40.50
N PRO A 28 48.13 -71.42 40.81
CA PRO A 28 49.40 -70.95 40.26
C PRO A 28 49.39 -71.03 38.72
N PRO A 29 50.17 -70.18 38.03
CA PRO A 29 50.11 -70.06 36.58
C PRO A 29 50.51 -71.38 35.94
N GLU A 30 49.53 -72.12 35.45
CA GLU A 30 49.78 -73.17 34.48
C GLU A 30 50.36 -72.45 33.26
N GLU A 31 51.63 -72.73 32.96
CA GLU A 31 52.32 -72.23 31.78
C GLU A 31 51.41 -72.49 30.57
N ALA A 32 50.77 -71.43 30.08
CA ALA A 32 49.97 -71.48 28.87
C ALA A 32 50.95 -71.76 27.72
N SER A 33 51.23 -73.05 27.51
CA SER A 33 51.92 -73.53 26.33
C SER A 33 51.17 -72.95 25.14
N ALA A 34 51.86 -72.12 24.36
CA ALA A 34 51.33 -71.54 23.14
C ALA A 34 50.60 -72.64 22.35
N PRO A 35 49.37 -72.39 21.86
CA PRO A 35 48.59 -73.40 21.16
C PRO A 35 49.45 -73.92 20.02
N ARG A 36 49.84 -75.19 20.09
CA ARG A 36 50.55 -75.84 19.00
C ARG A 36 49.60 -75.78 17.82
N LEU A 37 50.03 -75.13 16.73
CA LEU A 37 49.30 -74.99 15.48
C LEU A 37 49.15 -76.38 14.83
N THR A 38 48.28 -77.20 15.40
CA THR A 38 47.93 -78.49 14.83
C THR A 38 46.98 -78.25 13.66
N PRO A 39 47.07 -79.05 12.59
CA PRO A 39 46.16 -78.94 11.45
C PRO A 39 44.67 -79.00 11.86
N GLU A 40 44.35 -79.77 12.90
CA GLU A 40 42.99 -79.90 13.44
C GLU A 40 42.48 -78.61 14.08
N TRP A 41 43.33 -77.88 14.81
CA TRP A 41 42.95 -76.60 15.42
C TRP A 41 42.67 -75.53 14.35
N LEU A 42 43.50 -75.49 13.31
CA LEU A 42 43.30 -74.58 12.18
C LEU A 42 41.99 -74.89 11.45
N ALA A 43 41.68 -76.17 11.25
CA ALA A 43 40.43 -76.60 10.62
C ALA A 43 39.21 -76.17 11.45
N SER A 44 39.24 -76.35 12.78
CA SER A 44 38.17 -75.88 13.67
C SER A 44 37.97 -74.36 13.60
N MET A 45 39.06 -73.59 13.60
CA MET A 45 38.96 -72.13 13.51
C MET A 45 38.40 -71.68 12.16
N LEU A 46 38.80 -72.31 11.05
CA LEU A 46 38.27 -71.99 9.72
C LEU A 46 36.77 -72.31 9.60
N ILE A 47 36.29 -73.39 10.23
CA ILE A 47 34.86 -73.72 10.29
C ILE A 47 34.08 -72.65 11.08
N ASP A 48 34.59 -72.23 12.24
CA ASP A 48 33.92 -71.19 13.03
C ASP A 48 33.90 -69.83 12.33
N VAL A 49 35.02 -69.45 11.69
CA VAL A 49 35.11 -68.21 10.91
C VAL A 49 34.17 -68.25 9.70
N THR A 50 34.08 -69.38 9.00
CA THR A 50 33.16 -69.52 7.86
C THR A 50 31.70 -69.51 8.30
N ALA A 51 31.35 -70.14 9.42
CA ALA A 51 30.01 -70.07 9.99
C ALA A 51 29.64 -68.64 10.43
N HIS A 52 30.58 -67.91 11.05
CA HIS A 52 30.37 -66.52 11.43
C HIS A 52 30.19 -65.61 10.22
N LEU A 53 30.98 -65.80 9.16
CA LEU A 53 30.85 -65.07 7.90
C LEU A 53 29.51 -65.35 7.22
N MET A 54 29.07 -66.61 7.14
CA MET A 54 27.76 -66.95 6.58
C MET A 54 26.62 -66.29 7.36
N ASN A 55 26.69 -66.25 8.71
CA ASN A 55 25.69 -65.58 9.54
C ASN A 55 25.71 -64.05 9.36
N ALA A 56 26.88 -63.45 9.19
CA ALA A 56 27.00 -62.02 8.90
C ALA A 56 26.43 -61.66 7.52
N ILE A 57 26.69 -62.51 6.52
CA ILE A 57 26.16 -62.35 5.15
C ILE A 57 24.63 -62.53 5.13
N ASP A 58 24.09 -63.53 5.84
CA ASP A 58 22.63 -63.73 5.96
C ASP A 58 21.95 -62.58 6.71
N LYS A 59 22.60 -62.00 7.72
CA LYS A 59 22.10 -60.78 8.37
C LYS A 59 22.15 -59.58 7.43
N ALA A 60 23.22 -59.43 6.65
CA ALA A 60 23.36 -58.33 5.70
C ALA A 60 22.35 -58.42 4.56
N SER A 61 22.06 -59.62 4.03
CA SER A 61 21.03 -59.81 3.00
C SER A 61 19.62 -59.47 3.53
N ARG A 62 19.33 -59.78 4.80
CA ARG A 62 18.07 -59.40 5.47
C ARG A 62 17.93 -57.89 5.72
N LEU A 63 19.01 -57.11 5.62
CA LEU A 63 18.95 -55.65 5.76
C LEU A 63 18.43 -54.93 4.51
N GLY A 64 18.30 -55.61 3.35
CA GLY A 64 17.76 -55.00 2.14
C GLY A 64 16.35 -54.43 2.32
N GLU A 65 15.41 -55.26 2.82
CA GLU A 65 14.01 -54.86 3.00
C GLU A 65 13.79 -53.69 3.98
N PRO A 66 14.43 -53.62 5.17
CA PRO A 66 14.31 -52.44 6.03
C PRO A 66 14.97 -51.19 5.44
N LEU A 67 16.08 -51.31 4.70
CA LEU A 67 16.70 -50.15 4.04
C LEU A 67 15.82 -49.60 2.92
N GLU A 68 15.20 -50.47 2.12
CA GLU A 68 14.21 -50.08 1.12
C GLU A 68 12.99 -49.39 1.74
N ARG A 69 12.50 -49.88 2.88
CA ARG A 69 11.41 -49.23 3.63
C ARG A 69 11.78 -47.83 4.13
N ILE A 70 13.03 -47.63 4.57
CA ILE A 70 13.52 -46.32 5.00
C ILE A 70 13.65 -45.38 3.79
N ALA A 71 14.16 -45.87 2.66
CA ALA A 71 14.26 -45.09 1.42
C ALA A 71 12.88 -44.65 0.91
N LEU A 72 11.92 -45.57 0.81
CA LEU A 72 10.54 -45.25 0.42
C LEU A 72 9.87 -44.26 1.37
N ALA A 73 10.07 -44.40 2.68
CA ALA A 73 9.54 -43.46 3.66
C ALA A 73 10.19 -42.07 3.56
N ALA A 74 11.48 -42.01 3.20
CA ALA A 74 12.18 -40.76 2.98
C ALA A 74 11.70 -40.04 1.70
N GLU A 75 11.49 -40.77 0.60
CA GLU A 75 10.94 -40.26 -0.66
C GLU A 75 9.52 -39.73 -0.47
N ALA A 76 8.62 -40.51 0.15
CA ALA A 76 7.26 -40.06 0.46
C ALA A 76 7.23 -38.81 1.37
N GLY A 77 8.20 -38.71 2.29
CA GLY A 77 8.37 -37.53 3.13
C GLY A 77 8.86 -36.29 2.37
N ALA A 78 9.69 -36.46 1.34
CA ALA A 78 10.15 -35.38 0.47
C ALA A 78 9.01 -34.85 -0.41
N GLU A 79 8.25 -35.75 -1.05
CA GLU A 79 7.08 -35.38 -1.86
C GLU A 79 6.02 -34.63 -1.04
N ALA A 80 5.79 -35.06 0.20
CA ALA A 80 4.87 -34.37 1.12
C ALA A 80 5.33 -32.92 1.39
N ARG A 81 6.63 -32.70 1.62
CA ARG A 81 7.20 -31.36 1.85
C ARG A 81 7.11 -30.48 0.61
N GLU A 82 7.43 -31.00 -0.57
CA GLU A 82 7.29 -30.27 -1.83
C GLU A 82 5.83 -29.86 -2.08
N SER A 83 4.88 -30.76 -1.81
CA SER A 83 3.45 -30.45 -1.94
C SER A 83 2.97 -29.39 -0.95
N GLU A 84 3.51 -29.38 0.28
CA GLU A 84 3.22 -28.35 1.27
C GLU A 84 3.83 -26.99 0.89
N GLU A 85 5.05 -26.99 0.36
CA GLU A 85 5.73 -25.79 -0.11
C GLU A 85 4.99 -25.16 -1.31
N ALA A 86 4.59 -25.97 -2.29
CA ALA A 86 3.75 -25.52 -3.40
C ALA A 86 2.42 -24.92 -2.92
N ARG A 87 1.76 -25.55 -1.93
CA ARG A 87 0.54 -24.99 -1.31
C ARG A 87 0.80 -23.67 -0.59
N ARG A 88 1.93 -23.54 0.11
CA ARG A 88 2.34 -22.30 0.80
C ARG A 88 2.63 -21.18 -0.19
N GLU A 89 3.22 -21.45 -1.35
CA GLU A 89 3.47 -20.42 -2.37
C GLU A 89 2.19 -19.89 -3.01
N ILE A 90 1.25 -20.77 -3.35
CA ILE A 90 -0.03 -20.38 -3.96
C ILE A 90 -0.83 -19.43 -3.04
N THR A 91 -0.81 -19.67 -1.73
CA THR A 91 -1.51 -18.81 -0.76
C THR A 91 -0.89 -17.41 -0.65
N ARG A 92 0.44 -17.28 -0.77
CA ARG A 92 1.13 -15.98 -0.74
C ARG A 92 0.81 -15.14 -1.99
N TYR A 93 0.69 -15.76 -3.16
CA TYR A 93 0.38 -15.05 -4.41
C TYR A 93 -1.03 -14.41 -4.40
N ARG A 94 -2.03 -15.12 -3.86
CA ARG A 94 -3.42 -14.61 -3.79
C ARG A 94 -3.59 -13.40 -2.88
N ARG A 95 -2.83 -13.30 -1.77
CA ARG A 95 -2.96 -12.19 -0.80
C ARG A 95 -2.39 -10.87 -1.35
N ARG A 96 -1.25 -10.92 -2.07
CA ARG A 96 -0.64 -9.74 -2.71
C ARG A 96 -1.48 -9.16 -3.84
N ARG A 97 -2.19 -10.00 -4.60
CA ARG A 97 -2.99 -9.54 -5.75
C ARG A 97 -4.26 -8.78 -5.31
N ARG A 98 -4.84 -9.13 -4.15
CA ARG A 98 -5.99 -8.42 -3.58
C ARG A 98 -5.60 -7.04 -3.03
N SER A 99 -4.44 -6.94 -2.37
CA SER A 99 -3.95 -5.66 -1.84
C SER A 99 -3.57 -4.66 -2.94
N LEU A 100 -2.98 -5.13 -4.05
CA LEU A 100 -2.66 -4.27 -5.19
C LEU A 100 -3.90 -3.70 -5.87
N LYS A 101 -4.95 -4.53 -6.07
CA LYS A 101 -6.22 -4.06 -6.64
C LYS A 101 -6.93 -3.05 -5.73
N ALA A 102 -6.92 -3.30 -4.42
CA ALA A 102 -7.51 -2.36 -3.45
C ALA A 102 -6.75 -1.02 -3.41
N ALA A 103 -5.41 -1.06 -3.41
CA ALA A 103 -4.59 0.15 -3.45
C ALA A 103 -4.81 0.95 -4.75
N ALA A 104 -4.86 0.28 -5.90
CA ALA A 104 -5.16 0.92 -7.18
C ALA A 104 -6.56 1.58 -7.19
N ALA A 105 -7.57 0.90 -6.65
CA ALA A 105 -8.93 1.46 -6.54
C ALA A 105 -8.97 2.72 -5.65
N ILE A 106 -8.22 2.75 -4.54
CA ILE A 106 -8.11 3.92 -3.67
C ILE A 106 -7.46 5.10 -4.41
N VAL A 107 -6.36 4.86 -5.14
CA VAL A 107 -5.69 5.92 -5.91
C VAL A 107 -6.61 6.50 -6.98
N ILE A 108 -7.36 5.65 -7.70
CA ILE A 108 -8.34 6.10 -8.70
C ILE A 108 -9.46 6.92 -8.03
N ALA A 109 -9.99 6.47 -6.89
CA ALA A 109 -11.04 7.19 -6.17
C ALA A 109 -10.56 8.58 -5.71
N ILE A 110 -9.34 8.68 -5.19
CA ILE A 110 -8.72 9.96 -4.79
C ILE A 110 -8.52 10.88 -6.02
N ALA A 111 -8.01 10.34 -7.12
CA ALA A 111 -7.76 11.10 -8.35
C ALA A 111 -9.05 11.63 -9.00
N VAL A 112 -10.21 11.02 -8.74
CA VAL A 112 -11.51 11.48 -9.25
C VAL A 112 -12.20 12.41 -8.25
N LEU A 113 -12.21 12.07 -6.96
CA LEU A 113 -12.95 12.82 -5.94
C LEU A 113 -12.33 14.18 -5.61
N ILE A 114 -11.00 14.27 -5.59
CA ILE A 114 -10.30 15.54 -5.31
C ILE A 114 -10.62 16.62 -6.37
N PRO A 115 -10.49 16.37 -7.68
CA PRO A 115 -10.85 17.37 -8.68
C PRO A 115 -12.34 17.73 -8.64
N ILE A 116 -13.25 16.79 -8.35
CA ILE A 116 -14.67 17.10 -8.19
C ILE A 116 -14.90 18.02 -6.99
N ALA A 117 -14.25 17.77 -5.85
CA ALA A 117 -14.37 18.60 -4.65
C ALA A 117 -13.78 20.01 -4.85
N ILE A 118 -12.64 20.11 -5.52
CA ILE A 118 -12.02 21.41 -5.86
C ILE A 118 -12.89 22.17 -6.86
N PHE A 119 -13.40 21.47 -7.87
CA PHE A 119 -14.26 22.05 -8.90
C PHE A 119 -15.59 22.53 -8.32
N THR A 120 -16.23 21.75 -7.45
CA THR A 120 -17.48 22.15 -6.77
C THR A 120 -17.25 23.32 -5.81
N HIS A 121 -16.16 23.35 -5.05
CA HIS A 121 -15.85 24.53 -4.22
C HIS A 121 -15.55 25.79 -5.03
N ALA A 122 -14.83 25.66 -6.16
CA ALA A 122 -14.58 26.77 -7.07
C ALA A 122 -15.88 27.23 -7.74
N PHE A 123 -16.74 26.29 -8.15
CA PHE A 123 -18.06 26.58 -8.71
C PHE A 123 -18.98 27.23 -7.69
N ASP A 124 -19.07 26.76 -6.44
CA ASP A 124 -19.91 27.41 -5.42
C ASP A 124 -19.46 28.85 -5.15
N ARG A 125 -18.14 29.11 -5.17
CA ARG A 125 -17.60 30.48 -5.07
C ARG A 125 -18.02 31.37 -6.23
N ILE A 126 -18.22 30.80 -7.42
CA ILE A 126 -18.57 31.51 -8.65
C ILE A 126 -20.10 31.59 -8.84
N TYR A 127 -20.86 30.57 -8.43
CA TYR A 127 -22.27 30.37 -8.76
C TYR A 127 -23.21 30.64 -7.59
N LEU A 128 -22.86 30.36 -6.32
CA LEU A 128 -23.73 30.70 -5.19
C LEU A 128 -23.72 32.20 -4.85
N HIS A 129 -22.76 32.97 -5.38
CA HIS A 129 -22.85 34.44 -5.43
C HIS A 129 -23.87 34.94 -6.48
N ARG A 130 -24.57 34.06 -7.21
CA ARG A 130 -25.66 34.46 -8.10
C ARG A 130 -27.04 34.42 -7.44
N SER A 131 -27.20 33.69 -6.33
CA SER A 131 -28.50 33.45 -5.70
C SER A 131 -28.74 34.20 -4.39
N ALA A 132 -27.68 34.68 -3.74
CA ALA A 132 -27.78 35.34 -2.43
C ALA A 132 -28.10 36.86 -2.48
N TYR A 133 -28.14 37.49 -3.65
CA TYR A 133 -28.27 38.96 -3.76
C TYR A 133 -29.59 39.46 -4.34
N ALA A 134 -30.58 38.60 -4.55
CA ALA A 134 -31.92 39.02 -5.00
C ALA A 134 -32.69 39.83 -3.94
N THR A 135 -32.12 40.08 -2.76
CA THR A 135 -32.76 40.80 -1.66
C THR A 135 -31.78 41.58 -0.77
N ALA A 136 -30.61 41.97 -1.28
CA ALA A 136 -29.71 42.87 -0.54
C ALA A 136 -29.90 44.31 -1.03
N SER A 137 -30.13 45.24 -0.12
CA SER A 137 -30.51 46.65 -0.30
C SER A 137 -29.49 47.55 -1.04
N GLY A 138 -29.04 47.16 -2.24
CA GLY A 138 -28.00 47.85 -3.00
C GLY A 138 -27.81 47.39 -4.45
N SER A 139 -28.76 46.64 -5.03
CA SER A 139 -28.74 46.39 -6.49
C SER A 139 -29.18 47.65 -7.25
N HIS A 140 -28.40 48.05 -8.25
CA HIS A 140 -28.73 49.17 -9.12
C HIS A 140 -29.19 48.66 -10.48
N VAL A 141 -30.36 49.10 -10.90
CA VAL A 141 -30.92 48.81 -12.23
C VAL A 141 -30.65 49.98 -13.16
N PHE A 142 -30.08 49.72 -14.33
CA PHE A 142 -29.90 50.73 -15.38
C PHE A 142 -29.93 50.11 -16.77
N THR A 143 -30.23 50.94 -17.75
CA THR A 143 -30.25 50.54 -19.16
C THR A 143 -29.04 51.13 -19.88
N LEU A 144 -28.26 50.29 -20.54
CA LEU A 144 -27.07 50.68 -21.29
C LEU A 144 -27.17 50.08 -22.70
N GLY A 145 -27.11 50.91 -23.73
CA GLY A 145 -27.26 50.45 -25.12
C GLY A 145 -28.58 49.71 -25.42
N GLY A 146 -29.65 50.02 -24.66
CA GLY A 146 -30.95 49.34 -24.78
C GLY A 146 -31.08 48.04 -23.97
N VAL A 147 -30.00 47.57 -23.33
CA VAL A 147 -30.00 46.36 -22.48
C VAL A 147 -30.16 46.76 -21.01
N ARG A 148 -31.09 46.11 -20.31
CA ARG A 148 -31.29 46.30 -18.86
C ARG A 148 -30.28 45.46 -18.09
N HIS A 149 -29.53 46.12 -17.22
CA HIS A 149 -28.57 45.49 -16.31
C HIS A 149 -29.01 45.72 -14.87
N GLU A 150 -28.82 44.70 -14.04
CA GLU A 150 -28.98 44.77 -12.59
C GLU A 150 -27.70 44.22 -11.96
N ILE A 151 -27.01 45.06 -11.20
CA ILE A 151 -25.73 44.71 -10.57
C ILE A 151 -25.50 45.50 -9.29
N THR A 152 -24.81 44.91 -8.32
CA THR A 152 -24.34 45.60 -7.12
C THR A 152 -22.93 46.17 -7.32
N ARG A 153 -22.52 47.07 -6.42
CA ARG A 153 -21.14 47.61 -6.42
C ARG A 153 -20.08 46.51 -6.28
N ASP A 154 -20.30 45.54 -5.39
CA ASP A 154 -19.34 44.46 -5.11
C ASP A 154 -19.19 43.52 -6.32
N GLN A 155 -20.31 43.14 -6.93
CA GLN A 155 -20.31 42.34 -8.16
C GLN A 155 -19.57 43.05 -9.31
N PHE A 156 -19.72 44.37 -9.40
CA PHE A 156 -19.01 45.17 -10.39
C PHE A 156 -17.49 45.15 -10.15
N SER A 157 -17.04 45.36 -8.91
CA SER A 157 -15.61 45.30 -8.53
C SER A 157 -15.01 43.90 -8.73
N ASP A 158 -15.73 42.85 -8.36
CA ASP A 158 -15.26 41.46 -8.49
C ASP A 158 -14.96 41.07 -9.94
N ARG A 159 -15.80 41.50 -10.88
CA ARG A 159 -15.58 41.27 -12.32
C ARG A 159 -14.36 41.99 -12.87
N LEU A 160 -13.96 43.10 -12.25
CA LEU A 160 -12.80 43.88 -12.67
C LEU A 160 -11.47 43.33 -12.14
N LYS A 161 -11.49 42.45 -11.12
CA LYS A 161 -10.27 41.86 -10.56
C LYS A 161 -9.48 41.03 -11.58
N THR A 162 -10.18 40.39 -12.53
CA THR A 162 -9.59 39.55 -13.58
C THR A 162 -9.18 40.32 -14.83
N VAL A 163 -9.42 41.64 -14.87
CA VAL A 163 -9.17 42.47 -16.05
C VAL A 163 -7.99 43.40 -15.79
N ASP A 164 -7.04 43.43 -16.71
CA ASP A 164 -5.92 44.37 -16.64
C ASP A 164 -6.30 45.74 -17.21
N PRO A 165 -6.00 46.83 -16.49
CA PRO A 165 -6.32 48.17 -16.96
C PRO A 165 -5.58 48.54 -18.25
N GLU A 166 -6.30 49.12 -19.20
CA GLU A 166 -5.74 49.72 -20.41
C GLU A 166 -5.18 51.13 -20.14
N ALA A 167 -4.45 51.66 -21.12
CA ALA A 167 -3.93 53.02 -21.10
C ALA A 167 -5.07 54.06 -20.95
N ILE A 168 -4.95 54.91 -19.93
CA ILE A 168 -5.91 55.97 -19.61
C ILE A 168 -5.74 57.14 -20.57
N ARG A 169 -6.84 57.55 -21.22
CA ARG A 169 -6.85 58.69 -22.15
C ARG A 169 -7.39 59.96 -21.53
N LYS A 170 -8.67 59.96 -21.12
CA LYS A 170 -9.37 61.18 -20.67
C LYS A 170 -10.08 61.01 -19.33
N TYR A 171 -10.74 59.87 -19.11
CA TYR A 171 -11.48 59.61 -17.88
C TYR A 171 -11.10 58.25 -17.32
N TRP A 172 -10.96 58.18 -16.00
CA TRP A 172 -10.61 56.96 -15.30
C TRP A 172 -11.36 56.84 -13.97
N VAL A 173 -11.36 55.64 -13.40
CA VAL A 173 -11.94 55.34 -12.09
C VAL A 173 -10.98 54.44 -11.32
N ALA A 174 -10.78 54.72 -10.03
CA ALA A 174 -10.02 53.84 -9.14
C ALA A 174 -10.94 52.77 -8.56
N ILE A 175 -10.60 51.50 -8.78
CA ILE A 175 -11.32 50.34 -8.25
C ILE A 175 -10.25 49.36 -7.77
N ASP A 176 -10.33 48.96 -6.49
CA ASP A 176 -9.38 48.04 -5.84
C ASP A 176 -7.89 48.41 -6.07
N GLY A 177 -7.58 49.71 -5.99
CA GLY A 177 -6.22 50.23 -6.16
C GLY A 177 -5.71 50.31 -7.61
N LYS A 178 -6.47 49.81 -8.58
CA LYS A 178 -6.16 49.91 -10.02
C LYS A 178 -6.96 51.06 -10.67
N ARG A 179 -6.35 51.75 -11.63
CA ARG A 179 -7.01 52.83 -12.39
C ARG A 179 -7.48 52.31 -13.74
N PHE A 180 -8.79 52.25 -13.94
CA PHE A 180 -9.39 51.79 -15.18
C PHE A 180 -9.92 52.95 -16.01
N PRO A 181 -9.74 52.96 -17.34
CA PRO A 181 -10.53 53.79 -18.23
C PRO A 181 -12.03 53.55 -18.02
N VAL A 182 -12.84 54.61 -17.92
CA VAL A 182 -14.28 54.47 -17.57
C VAL A 182 -15.05 53.55 -18.53
N LYS A 183 -14.72 53.59 -19.82
CA LYS A 183 -15.37 52.72 -20.82
C LYS A 183 -14.95 51.26 -20.68
N GLN A 184 -13.70 51.00 -20.27
CA GLN A 184 -13.25 49.66 -19.97
C GLN A 184 -13.95 49.12 -18.73
N ALA A 185 -13.96 49.92 -17.66
CA ALA A 185 -14.54 49.52 -16.38
C ALA A 185 -15.99 49.06 -16.56
N VAL A 186 -16.79 49.86 -17.28
CA VAL A 186 -18.20 49.55 -17.53
C VAL A 186 -18.37 48.38 -18.50
N ALA A 187 -17.55 48.27 -19.54
CA ALA A 187 -17.63 47.13 -20.46
C ALA A 187 -17.33 45.81 -19.76
N ALA A 188 -16.26 45.75 -18.97
CA ALA A 188 -15.87 44.56 -18.22
C ALA A 188 -16.84 44.26 -17.06
N GLY A 189 -17.20 45.28 -16.28
CA GLY A 189 -18.07 45.10 -15.11
C GLY A 189 -19.50 44.70 -15.47
N LEU A 190 -20.01 45.13 -16.63
CA LEU A 190 -21.37 44.80 -17.07
C LEU A 190 -21.46 43.72 -18.14
N ASP A 191 -20.32 43.26 -18.63
CA ASP A 191 -20.24 42.44 -19.85
C ASP A 191 -20.95 43.10 -21.04
N ALA A 192 -20.70 44.41 -21.19
CA ALA A 192 -21.33 45.25 -22.21
C ALA A 192 -20.35 45.61 -23.33
N GLN A 193 -20.82 45.59 -24.57
CA GLN A 193 -20.00 45.98 -25.71
C GLN A 193 -19.67 47.48 -25.63
N ARG A 194 -18.37 47.84 -25.69
CA ARG A 194 -17.92 49.26 -25.62
C ARG A 194 -18.54 50.20 -26.65
N ALA A 195 -18.98 49.67 -27.79
CA ALA A 195 -19.63 50.44 -28.85
C ALA A 195 -21.07 50.82 -28.49
N ALA A 196 -21.72 50.08 -27.58
CA ALA A 196 -23.11 50.28 -27.21
C ALA A 196 -23.35 51.50 -26.32
N PHE A 197 -22.29 52.15 -25.84
CA PHE A 197 -22.41 53.29 -24.93
C PHE A 197 -21.30 54.34 -25.05
N SER A 198 -21.64 55.56 -24.65
CA SER A 198 -20.72 56.70 -24.61
C SER A 198 -19.94 56.76 -23.28
N SER A 199 -18.87 57.56 -23.26
CA SER A 199 -18.12 57.82 -22.01
C SER A 199 -18.98 58.51 -20.95
N SER A 200 -19.93 59.37 -21.34
CA SER A 200 -20.83 60.04 -20.39
C SER A 200 -21.81 59.05 -19.75
N GLN A 201 -22.34 58.10 -20.52
CA GLN A 201 -23.17 57.01 -19.99
C GLN A 201 -22.37 56.14 -19.02
N ALA A 202 -21.11 55.81 -19.36
CA ALA A 202 -20.24 55.05 -18.48
C ALA A 202 -19.99 55.76 -17.14
N ILE A 203 -19.72 57.08 -17.17
CA ILE A 203 -19.55 57.90 -15.96
C ILE A 203 -20.84 57.92 -15.12
N SER A 204 -22.01 58.04 -15.75
CA SER A 204 -23.30 58.02 -15.06
C SER A 204 -23.54 56.69 -14.34
N VAL A 205 -23.26 55.56 -14.99
CA VAL A 205 -23.37 54.22 -14.39
C VAL A 205 -22.42 54.08 -13.20
N LEU A 206 -21.15 54.45 -13.36
CA LEU A 206 -20.17 54.37 -12.28
C LEU A 206 -20.57 55.20 -11.06
N ARG A 207 -21.09 56.42 -11.27
CA ARG A 207 -21.61 57.26 -10.18
C ARG A 207 -22.82 56.66 -9.49
N LYS A 208 -23.74 56.03 -10.24
CA LYS A 208 -24.89 55.31 -9.66
C LYS A 208 -24.45 54.16 -8.77
N LEU A 209 -23.38 53.47 -9.14
CA LEU A 209 -22.76 52.40 -8.35
C LEU A 209 -21.91 52.92 -7.18
N GLY A 210 -21.83 54.24 -6.97
CA GLY A 210 -21.09 54.86 -5.88
C GLY A 210 -19.58 54.99 -6.11
N PHE A 211 -19.11 54.89 -7.35
CA PHE A 211 -17.74 55.21 -7.72
C PHE A 211 -17.59 56.68 -8.12
N ASP A 212 -16.37 57.20 -8.06
CA ASP A 212 -16.05 58.58 -8.41
C ASP A 212 -15.09 58.66 -9.61
N PRO A 213 -15.62 58.77 -10.86
CA PRO A 213 -14.79 58.89 -12.05
C PRO A 213 -14.08 60.24 -12.10
N GLN A 214 -12.77 60.19 -12.34
CA GLN A 214 -11.88 61.35 -12.45
C GLN A 214 -11.56 61.64 -13.92
N ALA A 215 -11.36 62.92 -14.23
CA ALA A 215 -10.76 63.32 -15.50
C ALA A 215 -9.24 63.37 -15.36
N THR A 216 -8.52 62.90 -16.38
CA THR A 216 -7.13 63.32 -16.57
C THR A 216 -7.19 64.81 -16.87
N GLY A 217 -6.52 65.63 -16.06
CA GLY A 217 -6.45 67.08 -16.24
C GLY A 217 -5.95 67.47 -17.65
N PRO A 218 -6.15 68.74 -18.06
CA PRO A 218 -5.68 69.25 -19.34
C PRO A 218 -4.16 69.12 -19.51
#